data_AF-A0A7Z2J9R2-F1
#
_entry.id   AF-A0A7Z2J9R2-F1
#
_cell.length_a   1.000
_cell.length_b   1.000
_cell.length_c   1.000
_cell.angle_alpha   90.00
_cell.angle_beta   90.00
_cell.angle_gamma   90.00
#
_symmetry.space_group_name_H-M   'P 1'
#
loop_
_entity.id
_entity.type
_entity.pdbx_description
1 polymer ?
#
loop_
_entity_poly.entity_id
_entity_poly.type
_entity_poly.pdbx_seq_one_letter_code
_entity_poly.pdbx_strand_id
1 'polypeptide(L)'
;MNYVVLILGMALITLVIRTAVFVLGDRLVFPPLVRTALGFVPVTVLTAIIVPMAVSPHGQGAELTWRNPQLVGALAAIVVSALTKRPLLTIAVGLGVFFLWQGVVLR
;
A
#
# COMPACT_ATOMS: atom_id res chain seq x y z
N MET A 1 14.04 25.00 -18.53
CA MET A 1 14.04 23.93 -17.51
C MET A 1 14.31 22.62 -18.23
N ASN A 2 15.52 22.06 -18.15
CA ASN A 2 15.89 20.91 -18.97
C ASN A 2 15.41 19.61 -18.31
N TYR A 3 14.21 19.13 -18.67
CA TYR A 3 13.61 17.89 -18.16
C TYR A 3 14.58 16.69 -18.18
N VAL A 4 15.51 16.69 -19.15
CA VAL A 4 16.57 15.69 -19.28
C VAL A 4 17.47 15.64 -18.04
N VAL A 5 17.85 16.79 -17.47
CA VAL A 5 18.68 16.87 -16.26
C VAL A 5 17.91 16.36 -15.03
N LEU A 6 16.60 16.66 -14.97
CA LEU A 6 15.74 16.17 -13.90
C LEU A 6 15.58 14.65 -13.92
N ILE A 7 15.32 14.08 -15.09
CA ILE A 7 15.18 12.63 -15.27
C ILE A 7 16.51 11.92 -14.95
N LEU A 8 17.63 12.43 -15.46
CA LEU A 8 18.96 11.90 -15.14
C LEU A 8 19.30 12.03 -13.66
N GLY A 9 18.97 13.15 -13.03
CA GLY A 9 19.15 13.35 -11.59
C GLY A 9 18.35 12.36 -10.75
N MET A 10 17.07 12.18 -11.07
CA MET A 10 16.21 11.19 -10.39
C MET A 10 16.72 9.76 -10.58
N ALA A 11 17.13 9.41 -11.81
CA ALA A 11 17.71 8.10 -12.11
C ALA A 11 19.00 7.87 -11.31
N LEU A 12 19.92 8.85 -11.30
CA LEU A 12 21.19 8.76 -10.59
C LEU A 12 20.97 8.57 -9.09
N ILE A 13 20.13 9.41 -8.47
CA ILE A 13 19.83 9.34 -7.02
C ILE A 13 19.18 8.00 -6.68
N THR A 14 18.21 7.54 -7.47
CA THR A 14 17.53 6.26 -7.25
C THR A 14 18.53 5.10 -7.33
N LEU A 15 19.40 5.13 -8.34
CA LEU A 15 20.40 4.09 -8.56
C LEU A 15 21.42 4.08 -7.43
N VAL A 16 21.91 5.26 -7.01
CA VAL A 16 22.82 5.42 -5.86
C VAL A 16 22.22 4.87 -4.57
N ILE A 17 20.99 5.24 -4.21
CA ILE A 17 20.36 4.75 -2.97
C ILE A 17 20.16 3.23 -3.05
N ARG A 18 19.67 2.72 -4.19
CA ARG A 18 19.39 1.29 -4.37
C ARG A 18 20.67 0.44 -4.36
N THR A 19 21.71 0.87 -5.06
CA THR A 19 22.99 0.15 -5.09
C THR A 19 23.75 0.33 -3.80
N ALA A 20 23.68 1.47 -3.12
CA ALA A 20 24.25 1.64 -1.78
C ALA A 20 23.66 0.61 -0.82
N VAL A 21 22.32 0.46 -0.77
CA VAL A 21 21.69 -0.54 0.11
C VAL A 21 22.06 -1.97 -0.28
N PHE A 22 22.13 -2.30 -1.58
CA PHE A 22 22.50 -3.64 -2.06
C PHE A 22 23.98 -3.98 -1.78
N VAL A 23 24.91 -3.10 -2.14
CA VAL A 23 26.36 -3.29 -1.97
C VAL A 23 26.75 -3.27 -0.49
N LEU A 24 26.14 -2.37 0.28
CA LEU A 24 26.35 -2.30 1.71
C LEU A 24 25.73 -3.52 2.41
N GLY A 25 24.65 -4.11 1.89
CA GLY A 25 24.08 -5.36 2.42
C GLY A 25 24.87 -6.64 2.11
N ASP A 26 25.74 -6.62 1.10
CA ASP A 26 26.67 -7.72 0.80
C ASP A 26 27.91 -7.67 1.73
N ARG A 27 28.31 -6.47 2.18
CA ARG A 27 29.48 -6.27 3.08
C ARG A 27 29.14 -6.06 4.56
N LEU A 28 27.97 -5.53 4.90
CA LEU A 28 27.44 -5.53 6.27
C LEU A 28 26.67 -6.83 6.45
N VAL A 29 27.26 -7.78 7.17
CA VAL A 29 26.54 -8.94 7.69
C VAL A 29 25.51 -8.41 8.68
N PHE A 30 24.34 -8.01 8.19
CA PHE A 30 23.26 -7.54 9.03
C PHE A 30 22.93 -8.65 10.04
N PRO A 31 22.81 -8.34 11.34
CA PRO A 31 22.34 -9.32 12.31
C PRO A 31 21.05 -9.96 11.81
N PRO A 32 20.83 -11.27 12.02
CA PRO A 32 19.67 -11.98 11.49
C PRO A 32 18.34 -11.30 11.86
N LEU A 33 18.31 -10.59 13.00
CA LEU A 33 17.19 -9.79 13.46
C LEU A 33 16.86 -8.60 12.52
N VAL A 34 17.88 -7.86 12.06
CA VAL A 34 17.71 -6.67 11.20
C VAL A 34 17.29 -7.09 9.79
N ARG A 35 17.89 -8.17 9.26
CA ARG A 35 17.50 -8.73 7.95
C ARG A 35 16.05 -9.23 7.96
N THR A 36 15.64 -9.88 9.05
CA THR A 36 14.26 -10.32 9.24
C THR A 36 13.31 -9.13 9.33
N ALA A 37 13.65 -8.11 10.14
CA ALA A 37 12.86 -6.88 10.25
C ALA A 37 12.71 -6.16 8.89
N LEU A 38 13.79 -6.01 8.13
CA LEU A 38 13.79 -5.40 6.80
C LEU A 38 12.90 -6.17 5.80
N GLY A 39 12.85 -7.50 5.88
CA GLY A 39 11.96 -8.32 5.06
C GLY A 39 10.47 -8.06 5.33
N PHE A 40 10.12 -7.66 6.55
CA PHE A 40 8.74 -7.32 6.92
C PHE A 40 8.37 -5.86 6.59
N VAL A 41 9.34 -4.96 6.47
CA VAL A 41 9.10 -3.52 6.18
C VAL A 41 8.09 -3.29 5.05
N PRO A 42 8.20 -3.92 3.86
CA PRO A 42 7.28 -3.63 2.76
C PRO A 42 5.82 -3.92 3.11
N VAL A 43 5.55 -5.08 3.74
CA VAL A 43 4.19 -5.48 4.11
C VAL A 43 3.65 -4.60 5.23
N THR A 44 4.48 -4.31 6.24
CA THR A 44 4.08 -3.49 7.38
C THR A 44 3.80 -2.05 6.98
N VAL A 45 4.64 -1.46 6.12
CA VAL A 45 4.46 -0.09 5.63
C VAL A 45 3.22 0.02 4.74
N LEU A 46 3.03 -0.90 3.80
CA LEU A 46 1.81 -0.91 2.97
C LEU A 46 0.55 -1.00 3.84
N THR A 47 0.56 -1.88 4.84
CA THR A 47 -0.56 -2.01 5.79
C THR A 47 -0.77 -0.73 6.59
N ALA A 48 0.30 -0.13 7.10
CA ALA A 48 0.25 1.13 7.86
C ALA A 48 -0.26 2.32 7.05
N ILE A 49 -0.11 2.30 5.71
CA ILE A 49 -0.64 3.34 4.81
C ILE A 49 -2.10 3.04 4.43
N ILE A 50 -2.40 1.79 4.07
CA ILE A 50 -3.72 1.41 3.53
C ILE A 50 -4.79 1.40 4.63
N VAL A 51 -4.48 0.90 5.83
CA VAL A 51 -5.44 0.80 6.94
C VAL A 51 -6.04 2.15 7.34
N PRO A 52 -5.26 3.22 7.64
CA PRO A 52 -5.85 4.50 7.98
C PRO A 52 -6.59 5.12 6.80
N MET A 53 -6.12 4.91 5.57
CA MET A 53 -6.82 5.38 4.37
C MET A 53 -8.19 4.71 4.20
N ALA A 54 -8.32 3.44 4.60
CA ALA A 54 -9.60 2.73 4.59
C ALA A 54 -10.51 3.15 5.76
N VAL A 55 -9.95 3.30 6.97
CA VAL A 55 -10.70 3.54 8.22
C VAL A 55 -11.09 5.01 8.41
N SER A 56 -10.25 5.95 7.99
CA SER A 56 -10.48 7.40 8.10
C SER A 56 -10.07 8.11 6.81
N PRO A 57 -10.90 8.06 5.76
CA PRO A 57 -10.59 8.70 4.48
C PRO A 57 -10.49 10.23 4.56
N HIS A 58 -11.15 10.85 5.55
CA HIS A 58 -11.29 12.31 5.65
C HIS A 58 -10.55 12.93 6.85
N GLY A 59 -9.83 12.12 7.63
CA GLY A 59 -8.93 12.62 8.69
C GLY A 59 -9.60 13.28 9.89
N GLN A 60 -10.95 13.28 9.99
CA GLN A 60 -11.70 13.93 11.09
C GLN A 60 -12.16 12.97 12.21
N GLY A 61 -11.73 11.71 12.17
CA GLY A 61 -12.05 10.70 13.19
C GLY A 61 -12.12 9.29 12.61
N ALA A 62 -12.17 8.27 13.46
CA ALA A 62 -12.48 6.92 13.01
C ALA A 62 -13.94 6.89 12.56
N GLU A 63 -14.19 6.99 11.26
CA GLU A 63 -15.52 6.88 10.66
C GLU A 63 -15.92 5.41 10.60
N LEU A 64 -16.03 4.77 11.77
CA LEU A 64 -16.43 3.38 11.96
C LEU A 64 -17.95 3.22 11.80
N THR A 65 -18.49 3.80 10.74
CA THR A 65 -19.92 3.77 10.44
C THR A 65 -20.15 3.01 9.14
N TRP A 66 -21.24 2.24 9.07
CA TRP A 66 -21.66 1.50 7.88
C TRP A 66 -21.92 2.39 6.65
N ARG A 67 -21.91 3.70 6.85
CA ARG A 67 -22.00 4.72 5.82
C ARG A 67 -20.68 4.97 5.08
N ASN A 68 -19.55 4.45 5.54
CA ASN A 68 -18.27 4.62 4.84
C ASN A 68 -18.06 3.50 3.79
N PRO A 69 -18.20 3.79 2.48
CA PRO A 69 -18.06 2.79 1.43
C PRO A 69 -16.63 2.25 1.30
N GLN A 70 -15.62 3.00 1.77
CA GLN A 70 -14.22 2.63 1.69
C GLN A 70 -13.85 1.54 2.70
N LEU A 71 -14.45 1.58 3.90
CA LEU A 71 -14.35 0.53 4.93
C LEU A 71 -14.97 -0.79 4.46
N VAL A 72 -16.18 -0.73 3.90
CA VAL A 72 -16.91 -1.92 3.42
C VAL A 72 -16.21 -2.52 2.20
N GLY A 73 -15.73 -1.68 1.26
CA GLY A 73 -14.94 -2.11 0.12
C GLY A 73 -13.61 -2.77 0.53
N ALA A 74 -12.91 -2.23 1.53
CA ALA A 74 -11.68 -2.81 2.05
C ALA A 74 -11.93 -4.16 2.74
N LEU A 75 -12.97 -4.28 3.57
CA LEU A 75 -13.36 -5.55 4.19
C LEU A 75 -13.73 -6.61 3.15
N ALA A 76 -14.53 -6.25 2.15
CA ALA A 76 -14.88 -7.16 1.07
C ALA A 76 -13.64 -7.61 0.28
N ALA A 77 -12.71 -6.69 -0.02
CA ALA A 77 -11.45 -7.01 -0.66
C ALA A 77 -10.60 -7.97 0.20
N ILE A 78 -10.52 -7.79 1.52
CA ILE A 78 -9.81 -8.71 2.42
C ILE A 78 -10.43 -10.12 2.36
N VAL A 79 -11.75 -10.22 2.48
CA VAL A 79 -12.48 -11.51 2.46
C VAL A 79 -12.26 -12.23 1.12
N VAL A 80 -12.40 -11.51 0.00
CA VAL A 80 -12.22 -12.08 -1.34
C VAL A 80 -10.76 -12.46 -1.58
N SER A 81 -9.82 -11.63 -1.13
CA SER A 81 -8.38 -11.94 -1.23
C SER A 81 -8.04 -13.23 -0.49
N ALA A 82 -8.59 -13.42 0.72
CA ALA A 82 -8.37 -14.61 1.52
C ALA A 82 -8.96 -15.87 0.88
N LEU A 83 -10.15 -15.76 0.28
CA LEU A 83 -10.84 -16.90 -0.34
C LEU A 83 -10.29 -17.26 -1.72
N THR A 84 -10.02 -16.26 -2.56
CA THR A 84 -9.78 -16.50 -3.99
C THR A 84 -8.29 -16.59 -4.33
N LYS A 85 -7.39 -16.01 -3.51
CA LYS A 85 -5.93 -15.90 -3.77
C LYS A 85 -5.58 -15.38 -5.19
N ARG A 86 -6.53 -14.71 -5.87
CA ARG A 86 -6.41 -14.16 -7.23
C ARG A 86 -6.51 -12.63 -7.17
N PRO A 87 -5.40 -11.89 -7.31
CA PRO A 87 -5.38 -10.44 -7.10
C PRO A 87 -6.31 -9.68 -8.04
N LEU A 88 -6.47 -10.12 -9.28
CA LEU A 88 -7.38 -9.49 -10.24
C LEU A 88 -8.85 -9.56 -9.78
N LEU A 89 -9.26 -10.69 -9.21
CA LEU A 89 -10.63 -10.85 -8.68
C LEU A 89 -10.83 -10.04 -7.41
N THR A 90 -9.80 -9.97 -6.55
CA THR A 90 -9.81 -9.09 -5.37
C THR A 90 -10.03 -7.63 -5.75
N ILE A 91 -9.31 -7.15 -6.76
CA ILE A 91 -9.43 -5.77 -7.26
C ILE A 91 -10.83 -5.54 -7.84
N ALA A 92 -11.30 -6.44 -8.72
CA ALA A 92 -12.61 -6.30 -9.36
C ALA A 92 -13.77 -6.29 -8.35
N VAL A 93 -13.75 -7.20 -7.38
CA VAL A 93 -14.80 -7.26 -6.34
C VAL A 93 -14.69 -6.09 -5.37
N GLY A 94 -13.49 -5.70 -4.95
CA GLY A 94 -13.28 -4.55 -4.07
C GLY A 94 -13.80 -3.25 -4.69
N LEU A 95 -13.49 -3.00 -5.97
CA LEU A 95 -14.03 -1.88 -6.73
C LEU A 95 -15.55 -1.98 -6.90
N GLY A 96 -16.07 -3.16 -7.24
CA GLY A 96 -17.52 -3.36 -7.39
C GLY A 96 -18.29 -3.04 -6.11
N VAL A 97 -17.84 -3.55 -4.96
CA VAL A 97 -18.45 -3.27 -3.65
C VAL A 97 -18.33 -1.80 -3.27
N PHE A 98 -17.16 -1.19 -3.51
CA PHE A 98 -16.97 0.24 -3.26
C PHE A 98 -17.97 1.09 -4.05
N PHE A 99 -18.10 0.87 -5.37
CA PHE A 99 -19.02 1.61 -6.22
C PHE A 99 -20.48 1.39 -5.85
N LEU A 100 -20.88 0.15 -5.55
CA LEU A 100 -22.23 -0.17 -5.11
C LEU A 100 -22.56 0.54 -3.81
N TRP A 101 -21.66 0.50 -2.83
CA TRP A 101 -21.89 1.10 -1.52
C TRP A 101 -21.84 2.64 -1.57
N GLN A 102 -20.96 3.22 -2.39
CA GLN A 102 -20.91 4.65 -2.64
C GLN A 102 -22.22 5.14 -3.28
N GLY A 103 -22.78 4.40 -4.24
CA GLY A 103 -24.05 4.73 -4.88
C GLY A 103 -25.28 4.59 -3.97
N VAL A 104 -25.23 3.67 -2.99
CA VAL A 104 -26.30 3.49 -1.99
C VAL A 104 -26.26 4.56 -0.90
N VAL A 105 -25.07 5.06 -0.54
CA VAL A 105 -24.88 6.05 0.53
C VAL A 105 -25.12 7.50 0.07
N LEU A 106 -24.82 7.83 -1.19
CA LEU A 106 -25.01 9.17 -1.77
C LEU A 106 -26.45 9.45 -2.26
N ARG A 107 -27.37 8.49 -2.15
CA ARG A 107 -28.82 8.74 -2.27
C ARG A 107 -29.43 9.00 -0.89
#